data_AF-A0A430UL71-F1
#
_entry.id   AF-A0A430UL71-F1
#
_cell.length_a   1.000
_cell.length_b   1.000
_cell.length_c   1.000
_cell.angle_alpha   90.00
_cell.angle_beta   90.00
_cell.angle_gamma   90.00
#
_symmetry.space_group_name_H-M   'P 1'
#
loop_
_entity.id
_entity.type
_entity.pdbx_description
1 polymer ?
#
loop_
_entity_poly.entity_id
_entity_poly.type
_entity_poly.pdbx_seq_one_letter_code
_entity_poly.pdbx_strand_id
1 'polypeptide(L)'
;MTLDRLGALLDRLLARARGQAMRRTLHEYLAMLGRGEYARLRALLLGWSARTHLDAQLAAWAVHSAWLDIPTIPPQDALNLLSERSLRFGQDVVARVAAHYGTGEGGRLDPRLYVRLIADVAVRRGWEEGASEAAREAEAQWKTWVRVYPVRAPRDWHARLEGATIPADRKFVLPGGPNRGREVMAPHDWDRLPDPREWVNCGHAVIYTPAAQWKDLRR
;
A
#
# COMPACT_ATOMS: atom_id res chain seq x y z
N MET A 1 12.37 9.98 17.51
CA MET A 1 11.93 8.58 17.24
C MET A 1 12.93 7.95 16.26
N THR A 2 13.30 6.67 16.39
CA THR A 2 14.27 5.99 15.49
C THR A 2 13.57 5.32 14.30
N LEU A 3 14.29 5.00 13.22
CA LEU A 3 13.74 4.28 12.06
C LEU A 3 13.14 2.93 12.45
N ASP A 4 13.78 2.16 13.32
CA ASP A 4 13.24 0.87 13.79
C ASP A 4 11.93 1.03 14.58
N ARG A 5 11.85 2.06 15.43
CA ARG A 5 10.63 2.37 16.19
C ARG A 5 9.51 2.83 15.27
N LEU A 6 9.83 3.59 14.23
CA LEU A 6 8.88 4.00 13.20
C LEU A 6 8.43 2.78 12.40
N GLY A 7 9.33 1.92 11.94
CA GLY A 7 9.00 0.66 11.25
C GLY A 7 8.06 -0.24 12.07
N ALA A 8 8.30 -0.39 13.37
CA ALA A 8 7.42 -1.14 14.28
C ALA A 8 6.07 -0.46 14.56
N LEU A 9 5.99 0.88 14.48
CA LEU A 9 4.74 1.61 14.53
C LEU A 9 3.94 1.36 13.24
N LEU A 10 4.60 1.49 12.08
CA LEU A 10 4.01 1.25 10.77
C LEU A 10 3.43 -0.16 10.66
N ASP A 11 4.18 -1.19 11.08
CA ASP A 11 3.70 -2.58 11.11
C ASP A 11 2.34 -2.71 11.83
N ARG A 12 2.25 -2.16 13.04
CA ARG A 12 1.04 -2.23 13.87
C ARG A 12 -0.13 -1.47 13.24
N LEU A 13 0.12 -0.30 12.66
CA LEU A 13 -0.90 0.51 12.00
C LEU A 13 -1.44 -0.20 10.75
N LEU A 14 -0.56 -0.68 9.88
CA LEU A 14 -0.92 -1.42 8.66
C LEU A 14 -1.67 -2.71 9.00
N ALA A 15 -1.20 -3.48 9.98
CA ALA A 15 -1.87 -4.71 10.44
C ALA A 15 -3.27 -4.43 11.00
N ARG A 16 -3.44 -3.34 11.77
CA ARG A 16 -4.74 -2.93 12.31
C ARG A 16 -5.69 -2.48 11.22
N ALA A 17 -5.23 -1.63 10.29
CA ALA A 17 -6.03 -1.15 9.16
C ALA A 17 -6.55 -2.33 8.32
N ARG A 18 -5.66 -3.29 7.98
CA ARG A 18 -6.04 -4.52 7.28
C ARG A 18 -7.07 -5.34 8.05
N GLY A 19 -6.87 -5.55 9.35
CA GLY A 19 -7.80 -6.30 10.18
C GLY A 19 -9.18 -5.64 10.33
N GLN A 20 -9.25 -4.31 10.29
CA GLN A 20 -10.52 -3.57 10.26
C GLN A 20 -11.21 -3.68 8.90
N ALA A 21 -10.46 -3.52 7.80
CA ALA A 21 -10.97 -3.66 6.44
C ALA A 21 -11.59 -5.04 6.19
N MET A 22 -10.93 -6.11 6.67
CA MET A 22 -11.41 -7.48 6.48
C MET A 22 -12.68 -7.81 7.27
N ARG A 23 -12.78 -7.37 8.54
CA ARG A 23 -13.89 -7.75 9.43
C ARG A 23 -15.25 -7.24 8.99
N ARG A 24 -15.29 -6.08 8.33
CA ARG A 24 -16.55 -5.43 7.93
C ARG A 24 -17.18 -6.05 6.68
N THR A 25 -16.37 -6.62 5.78
CA THR A 25 -16.84 -6.89 4.42
C THR A 25 -16.80 -8.36 4.02
N LEU A 26 -15.98 -9.18 4.69
CA LEU A 26 -15.81 -10.58 4.32
C LEU A 26 -17.11 -11.40 4.44
N HIS A 27 -17.90 -11.19 5.50
CA HIS A 27 -19.13 -11.96 5.72
C HIS A 27 -20.22 -11.61 4.68
N GLU A 28 -20.45 -10.31 4.46
CA GLU A 28 -21.41 -9.82 3.47
C GLU A 28 -21.03 -10.22 2.04
N TYR A 29 -19.74 -10.12 1.71
CA TYR A 29 -19.19 -10.54 0.42
C TYR A 29 -19.47 -12.02 0.12
N LEU A 30 -19.14 -12.92 1.05
CA LEU A 30 -19.37 -14.36 0.89
C LEU A 30 -20.86 -14.69 0.75
N ALA A 31 -21.71 -14.00 1.53
CA ALA A 31 -23.15 -14.21 1.49
C ALA A 31 -23.75 -13.74 0.14
N MET A 32 -23.33 -12.58 -0.37
CA MET A 32 -23.77 -12.07 -1.68
C MET A 32 -23.28 -12.94 -2.83
N LEU A 33 -22.04 -13.43 -2.77
CA LEU A 33 -21.49 -14.35 -3.77
C LEU A 33 -22.30 -15.66 -3.83
N GLY A 34 -22.62 -16.24 -2.67
CA GLY A 34 -23.43 -17.47 -2.60
C GLY A 34 -24.87 -17.30 -3.10
N ARG A 35 -25.43 -16.08 -3.06
CA ARG A 35 -26.75 -15.75 -3.61
C ARG A 35 -26.73 -15.28 -5.07
N GLY A 36 -25.56 -15.18 -5.70
CA GLY A 36 -25.43 -14.65 -7.07
C GLY A 36 -25.79 -13.17 -7.21
N GLU A 37 -25.70 -12.37 -6.14
CA GLU A 37 -26.05 -10.95 -6.13
C GLU A 37 -24.92 -10.07 -6.72
N TYR A 38 -24.46 -10.38 -7.93
CA TYR A 38 -23.23 -9.82 -8.51
C TYR A 38 -23.25 -8.29 -8.65
N ALA A 39 -24.39 -7.68 -8.97
CA ALA A 39 -24.50 -6.22 -9.08
C ALA A 39 -24.29 -5.52 -7.72
N ARG A 40 -24.91 -6.05 -6.64
CA ARG A 40 -24.73 -5.54 -5.27
C ARG A 40 -23.32 -5.80 -4.78
N LEU A 41 -22.77 -6.98 -5.10
CA LEU A 41 -21.39 -7.34 -4.80
C LEU A 41 -20.39 -6.35 -5.41
N ARG A 42 -20.59 -5.96 -6.67
CA ARG A 42 -19.74 -4.94 -7.34
C ARG A 42 -19.83 -3.59 -6.64
N ALA A 43 -21.03 -3.12 -6.29
CA ALA A 43 -21.20 -1.86 -5.59
C ALA A 43 -20.55 -1.88 -4.20
N LEU A 44 -20.72 -2.97 -3.45
CA LEU A 44 -20.08 -3.18 -2.15
C LEU A 44 -18.56 -3.14 -2.28
N LEU A 45 -17.99 -3.88 -3.23
CA LEU A 45 -16.54 -3.94 -3.44
C LEU A 45 -15.96 -2.60 -3.88
N LEU A 46 -16.63 -1.88 -4.78
CA LEU A 46 -16.22 -0.54 -5.19
C LEU A 46 -16.10 0.38 -3.96
N GLY A 47 -17.19 0.54 -3.21
CA GLY A 47 -17.24 1.44 -2.06
C GLY A 47 -16.26 1.03 -0.96
N TRP A 48 -16.19 -0.27 -0.64
CA TRP A 48 -15.30 -0.79 0.39
C TRP A 48 -13.82 -0.64 0.04
N SER A 49 -13.43 -1.02 -1.18
CA SER A 49 -12.03 -0.99 -1.59
C SER A 49 -11.54 0.46 -1.77
N ALA A 50 -12.34 1.33 -2.38
CA ALA A 50 -12.04 2.75 -2.50
C ALA A 50 -11.90 3.41 -1.12
N ARG A 51 -12.83 3.15 -0.20
CA ARG A 51 -12.76 3.70 1.16
C ARG A 51 -11.56 3.18 1.94
N THR A 52 -11.30 1.88 1.89
CA THR A 52 -10.14 1.27 2.58
C THR A 52 -8.83 1.88 2.08
N HIS A 53 -8.72 2.08 0.78
CA HIS A 53 -7.57 2.72 0.15
C HIS A 53 -7.43 4.19 0.59
N LEU A 54 -8.52 4.97 0.58
CA LEU A 54 -8.51 6.36 1.02
C LEU A 54 -8.17 6.50 2.51
N ASP A 55 -8.77 5.68 3.37
CA ASP A 55 -8.50 5.68 4.81
C ASP A 55 -7.00 5.41 5.06
N ALA A 56 -6.37 4.52 4.27
CA ALA A 56 -4.94 4.25 4.35
C ALA A 56 -4.08 5.42 3.85
N GLN A 57 -4.47 6.09 2.75
CA GLN A 57 -3.81 7.31 2.26
C GLN A 57 -3.82 8.41 3.32
N LEU A 58 -4.98 8.68 3.92
CA LEU A 58 -5.15 9.72 4.93
C LEU A 58 -4.39 9.38 6.23
N ALA A 59 -4.37 8.11 6.63
CA ALA A 59 -3.56 7.68 7.77
C ALA A 59 -2.06 7.85 7.51
N ALA A 60 -1.58 7.52 6.31
CA ALA A 60 -0.19 7.70 5.94
C ALA A 60 0.20 9.18 5.88
N TRP A 61 -0.68 10.04 5.34
CA TRP A 61 -0.51 11.49 5.40
C TRP A 61 -0.37 11.97 6.84
N ALA A 62 -1.32 11.61 7.72
CA ALA A 62 -1.32 12.06 9.11
C ALA A 62 -0.06 11.62 9.87
N VAL A 63 0.49 10.44 9.57
CA VAL A 63 1.74 9.97 10.18
C VAL A 63 2.97 10.68 9.61
N HIS A 64 3.04 10.85 8.29
CA HIS A 64 4.20 11.49 7.65
C HIS A 64 4.21 13.00 7.86
N SER A 65 3.06 13.66 7.89
CA SER A 65 2.95 15.10 8.16
C SER A 65 3.56 15.48 9.51
N ALA A 66 3.33 14.68 10.55
CA ALA A 66 3.98 14.86 11.85
C ALA A 66 5.51 14.70 11.79
N TRP A 67 6.03 13.90 10.85
CA TRP A 67 7.47 13.69 10.65
C TRP A 67 8.11 14.74 9.74
N LEU A 68 7.32 15.31 8.82
CA LEU A 68 7.73 16.25 7.78
C LEU A 68 7.44 17.71 8.15
N ASP A 69 6.82 17.95 9.32
CA ASP A 69 6.44 19.28 9.83
C ASP A 69 5.47 20.03 8.90
N ILE A 70 4.47 19.32 8.39
CA ILE A 70 3.36 19.89 7.59
C ILE A 70 2.00 19.62 8.27
N PRO A 71 0.90 20.28 7.85
CA PRO A 71 -0.41 20.04 8.42
C PRO A 71 -0.87 18.57 8.33
N THR A 72 -1.48 18.08 9.41
CA THR A 72 -1.98 16.69 9.50
C THR A 72 -3.24 16.44 8.67
N ILE A 73 -3.93 17.50 8.28
CA ILE A 73 -5.05 17.47 7.35
C ILE A 73 -4.50 17.88 5.97
N PRO A 74 -4.68 17.05 4.92
CA PRO A 74 -4.23 17.40 3.58
C PRO A 74 -4.90 18.69 3.08
N PRO A 75 -4.18 19.54 2.32
CA PRO A 75 -4.81 20.63 1.59
C PRO A 75 -5.82 20.07 0.58
N GLN A 76 -6.78 20.90 0.18
CA GLN A 76 -7.92 20.45 -0.64
C GLN A 76 -7.50 19.78 -1.95
N ASP A 77 -6.47 20.30 -2.63
CA ASP A 77 -5.98 19.73 -3.89
C ASP A 77 -5.39 18.33 -3.69
N ALA A 78 -4.64 18.11 -2.60
CA ALA A 78 -4.14 16.79 -2.24
C ALA A 78 -5.29 15.85 -1.89
N LEU A 79 -6.28 16.31 -1.13
CA LEU A 79 -7.46 15.51 -0.79
C LEU A 79 -8.26 15.08 -2.03
N ASN A 80 -8.43 15.99 -3.00
CA ASN A 80 -9.09 15.69 -4.27
C ASN A 80 -8.32 14.60 -5.04
N LEU A 81 -7.01 14.75 -5.18
CA LEU A 81 -6.15 13.78 -5.86
C LEU A 81 -6.19 12.39 -5.21
N LEU A 82 -6.10 12.32 -3.88
CA LEU A 82 -6.18 11.07 -3.12
C LEU A 82 -7.55 10.40 -3.30
N SER A 83 -8.62 11.18 -3.26
CA SER A 83 -9.99 10.71 -3.47
C SER A 83 -10.18 10.13 -4.88
N GLU A 84 -9.68 10.80 -5.92
CA GLU A 84 -9.71 10.31 -7.30
C GLU A 84 -8.95 9.00 -7.47
N ARG A 85 -7.72 8.90 -6.92
CA ARG A 85 -6.93 7.65 -6.96
C ARG A 85 -7.65 6.51 -6.26
N SER A 86 -8.28 6.79 -5.12
CA SER A 86 -9.06 5.79 -4.38
C SER A 86 -10.29 5.30 -5.14
N LEU A 87 -10.99 6.19 -5.85
CA LEU A 87 -12.11 5.78 -6.71
C LEU A 87 -11.63 4.89 -7.87
N ARG A 88 -10.53 5.28 -8.55
CA ARG A 88 -9.93 4.48 -9.62
C ARG A 88 -9.50 3.10 -9.12
N PHE A 89 -8.85 3.04 -7.96
CA PHE A 89 -8.48 1.78 -7.32
C PHE A 89 -9.70 0.87 -7.11
N GLY A 90 -10.81 1.41 -6.61
CA GLY A 90 -12.02 0.62 -6.42
C GLY A 90 -12.65 0.14 -7.73
N GLN A 91 -12.59 0.94 -8.79
CA GLN A 91 -13.02 0.55 -10.13
C GLN A 91 -12.17 -0.61 -10.68
N ASP A 92 -10.85 -0.56 -10.49
CA ASP A 92 -9.93 -1.62 -10.89
C ASP A 92 -10.21 -2.93 -10.15
N VAL A 93 -10.50 -2.85 -8.85
CA VAL A 93 -10.92 -4.02 -8.04
C VAL A 93 -12.18 -4.65 -8.63
N VAL A 94 -13.21 -3.85 -8.92
CA VAL A 94 -14.45 -4.35 -9.51
C VAL A 94 -14.23 -4.96 -10.89
N ALA A 95 -13.40 -4.34 -11.74
CA ALA A 95 -13.05 -4.87 -13.05
C ALA A 95 -12.37 -6.25 -12.94
N ARG A 96 -11.45 -6.41 -11.98
CA ARG A 96 -10.76 -7.69 -11.71
C ARG A 96 -11.71 -8.75 -11.16
N VAL A 97 -12.64 -8.38 -10.26
CA VAL A 97 -13.70 -9.29 -9.76
C VAL A 97 -14.55 -9.78 -10.92
N ALA A 98 -14.98 -8.86 -11.79
CA ALA A 98 -15.79 -9.18 -12.95
C ALA A 98 -15.06 -10.14 -13.89
N ALA A 99 -13.76 -9.93 -14.11
CA ALA A 99 -12.94 -10.83 -14.94
C ALA A 99 -12.72 -12.22 -14.30
N HIS A 100 -12.61 -12.31 -12.97
CA HIS A 100 -12.35 -13.58 -12.28
C HIS A 100 -13.60 -14.40 -11.93
N TYR A 101 -14.73 -13.75 -11.66
CA TYR A 101 -15.96 -14.43 -11.22
C TYR A 101 -17.11 -14.27 -12.23
N GLY A 102 -17.01 -13.35 -13.19
CA GLY A 102 -18.08 -13.05 -14.15
C GLY A 102 -18.11 -13.94 -15.40
N THR A 103 -17.11 -14.80 -15.62
CA THR A 103 -17.05 -15.70 -16.79
C THR A 103 -17.77 -17.03 -16.58
N GLY A 104 -18.33 -17.30 -15.38
CA GLY A 104 -19.02 -18.56 -15.07
C GLY A 104 -18.09 -19.77 -14.88
N GLU A 105 -16.84 -19.69 -15.32
CA GLU A 105 -15.76 -20.58 -14.90
C GLU A 105 -15.39 -20.21 -13.47
N GLY A 106 -15.84 -21.01 -12.49
CA GLY A 106 -15.65 -20.74 -11.07
C GLY A 106 -14.25 -20.21 -10.77
N GLY A 107 -14.18 -18.98 -10.26
CA GLY A 107 -12.92 -18.27 -10.07
C GLY A 107 -11.91 -19.14 -9.33
N ARG A 108 -10.74 -19.37 -9.94
CA ARG A 108 -9.66 -20.23 -9.40
C ARG A 108 -9.14 -19.79 -8.03
N LEU A 109 -9.50 -18.60 -7.57
CA LEU A 109 -9.07 -18.03 -6.30
C LEU A 109 -10.17 -18.15 -5.25
N ASP A 110 -9.82 -18.70 -4.09
CA ASP A 110 -10.69 -18.73 -2.92
C ASP A 110 -11.19 -17.31 -2.59
N PRO A 111 -12.51 -17.11 -2.43
CA PRO A 111 -13.06 -15.76 -2.22
C PRO A 111 -12.57 -15.08 -0.93
N ARG A 112 -12.24 -15.85 0.12
CA ARG A 112 -11.66 -15.29 1.36
C ARG A 112 -10.23 -14.82 1.13
N LEU A 113 -9.45 -15.62 0.40
CA LEU A 113 -8.11 -15.25 -0.03
C LEU A 113 -8.15 -13.98 -0.89
N TYR A 114 -9.12 -13.87 -1.80
CA TYR A 114 -9.29 -12.72 -2.65
C TYR A 114 -9.55 -11.42 -1.86
N VAL A 115 -10.54 -11.43 -0.96
CA VAL A 115 -10.85 -10.27 -0.10
C VAL A 115 -9.66 -9.90 0.77
N ARG A 116 -8.95 -10.88 1.32
CA ARG A 116 -7.73 -10.64 2.10
C ARG A 116 -6.65 -9.95 1.26
N LEU A 117 -6.44 -10.42 0.04
CA LEU A 117 -5.47 -9.83 -0.88
C LEU A 117 -5.85 -8.39 -1.22
N ILE A 118 -7.11 -8.12 -1.59
CA ILE A 118 -7.57 -6.75 -1.87
C ILE A 118 -7.36 -5.85 -0.66
N ALA A 119 -7.67 -6.32 0.55
CA ALA A 119 -7.48 -5.52 1.75
C ALA A 119 -6.01 -5.16 1.99
N ASP A 120 -5.09 -6.13 1.82
CA ASP A 120 -3.65 -5.92 1.99
C ASP A 120 -3.11 -4.93 0.93
N VAL A 121 -3.51 -5.14 -0.32
CA VAL A 121 -3.22 -4.34 -1.51
C VAL A 121 -3.74 -2.90 -1.33
N ALA A 122 -5.00 -2.72 -0.94
CA ALA A 122 -5.61 -1.41 -0.71
C ALA A 122 -4.89 -0.61 0.38
N VAL A 123 -4.56 -1.28 1.49
CA VAL A 123 -3.88 -0.64 2.63
C VAL A 123 -2.45 -0.25 2.27
N ARG A 124 -1.68 -1.13 1.61
CA ARG A 124 -0.27 -0.87 1.30
C ARG A 124 -0.11 0.21 0.23
N ARG A 125 -0.86 0.09 -0.88
CA ARG A 125 -0.82 1.12 -1.93
C ARG A 125 -1.34 2.46 -1.42
N GLY A 126 -2.46 2.43 -0.69
CA GLY A 126 -2.99 3.66 -0.10
C GLY A 126 -1.97 4.30 0.83
N TRP A 127 -1.27 3.51 1.64
CA TRP A 127 -0.21 4.01 2.50
C TRP A 127 0.92 4.69 1.72
N GLU A 128 1.45 4.04 0.69
CA GLU A 128 2.54 4.60 -0.12
C GLU A 128 2.14 5.87 -0.85
N GLU A 129 0.94 5.89 -1.46
CA GLU A 129 0.45 7.07 -2.16
C GLU A 129 0.22 8.24 -1.19
N GLY A 130 -0.36 7.99 -0.01
CA GLY A 130 -0.55 9.03 1.01
C GLY A 130 0.76 9.57 1.56
N ALA A 131 1.74 8.68 1.82
CA ALA A 131 3.08 9.07 2.25
C ALA A 131 3.80 9.90 1.17
N SER A 132 3.69 9.49 -0.09
CA SER A 132 4.32 10.18 -1.22
C SER A 132 3.71 11.56 -1.46
N GLU A 133 2.40 11.73 -1.32
CA GLU A 133 1.78 13.05 -1.47
C GLU A 133 2.14 13.98 -0.29
N ALA A 134 2.18 13.47 0.95
CA ALA A 134 2.67 14.25 2.08
C ALA A 134 4.15 14.67 1.89
N ALA A 135 4.97 13.77 1.35
CA ALA A 135 6.36 14.06 1.02
C ALA A 135 6.51 15.13 -0.07
N ARG A 136 5.65 15.10 -1.09
CA ARG A 136 5.62 16.12 -2.14
C ARG A 136 5.23 17.48 -1.59
N GLU A 137 4.22 17.53 -0.72
CA GLU A 137 3.77 18.76 -0.04
C GLU A 137 4.89 19.36 0.82
N ALA A 138 5.64 18.51 1.53
CA ALA A 138 6.76 18.94 2.36
C ALA A 138 8.07 19.17 1.60
N GLU A 139 8.08 19.03 0.28
CA GLU A 139 9.28 19.06 -0.56
C GLU A 139 10.41 18.15 -0.02
N ALA A 140 10.02 16.97 0.48
CA ALA A 140 10.96 16.04 1.11
C ALA A 140 12.06 15.65 0.13
N GLN A 141 13.31 15.85 0.53
CA GLN A 141 14.46 15.63 -0.35
C GLN A 141 14.96 14.19 -0.34
N TRP A 142 14.59 13.42 0.69
CA TRP A 142 15.15 12.09 0.92
C TRP A 142 14.07 11.08 1.26
N LYS A 143 14.38 9.83 0.96
CA LYS A 143 13.53 8.70 1.33
C LYS A 143 14.35 7.48 1.72
N THR A 144 13.86 6.74 2.69
CA THR A 144 14.52 5.57 3.27
C THR A 144 13.63 4.35 3.15
N TRP A 145 14.19 3.24 2.66
CA TRP A 145 13.50 1.96 2.59
C TRP A 145 13.56 1.26 3.95
N VAL A 146 12.42 1.05 4.59
CA VAL A 146 12.36 0.50 5.96
C VAL A 146 11.52 -0.75 6.05
N ARG A 147 11.91 -1.65 6.95
CA ARG A 147 11.15 -2.84 7.27
C ARG A 147 9.95 -2.49 8.14
N VAL A 148 8.76 -2.91 7.71
CA VAL A 148 7.48 -2.73 8.42
C VAL A 148 6.73 -4.05 8.61
N TYR A 149 7.34 -5.20 8.33
CA TYR A 149 6.73 -6.51 8.52
C TYR A 149 7.70 -7.48 9.20
N PRO A 150 7.27 -8.25 10.21
CA PRO A 150 8.06 -9.33 10.78
C PRO A 150 7.87 -10.60 9.94
N VAL A 151 8.64 -10.79 8.87
CA VAL A 151 8.69 -12.12 8.23
C VAL A 151 9.63 -13.01 9.06
N ARG A 152 9.12 -14.16 9.50
CA ARG A 152 9.86 -15.17 10.29
C ARG A 152 10.88 -15.99 9.47
N ALA A 153 11.20 -15.60 8.23
CA ALA A 153 12.14 -16.29 7.35
C ALA A 153 12.70 -15.36 6.26
N PRO A 154 13.93 -15.58 5.76
CA PRO A 154 14.69 -14.67 4.88
C PRO A 154 14.21 -14.63 3.41
N ARG A 155 12.92 -14.81 3.15
CA ARG A 155 12.34 -14.80 1.78
C ARG A 155 12.15 -13.38 1.21
N ASP A 156 12.79 -12.40 1.82
CA ASP A 156 12.65 -11.01 1.45
C ASP A 156 13.79 -10.62 0.51
N TRP A 157 13.51 -10.70 -0.79
CA TRP A 157 14.45 -10.34 -1.85
C TRP A 157 14.96 -8.91 -1.72
N HIS A 158 14.26 -8.04 -0.98
CA HIS A 158 14.52 -6.60 -0.89
C HIS A 158 15.18 -6.22 0.44
N ALA A 159 15.55 -7.19 1.29
CA ALA A 159 16.16 -6.90 2.59
C ALA A 159 17.46 -6.11 2.49
N ARG A 160 18.19 -6.22 1.37
CA ARG A 160 19.41 -5.43 1.10
C ARG A 160 19.16 -3.94 0.93
N LEU A 161 17.90 -3.52 0.72
CA LEU A 161 17.55 -2.10 0.65
C LEU A 161 17.23 -1.53 2.03
N GLU A 162 17.11 -2.34 3.09
CA GLU A 162 16.77 -1.81 4.42
C GLU A 162 17.76 -0.79 4.95
N GLY A 163 17.25 0.37 5.32
CA GLY A 163 18.05 1.51 5.76
C GLY A 163 18.65 2.33 4.63
N ALA A 164 18.57 1.86 3.38
CA ALA A 164 19.08 2.60 2.24
C ALA A 164 18.30 3.90 2.08
N THR A 165 19.03 5.02 2.16
CA THR A 165 18.49 6.37 2.02
C THR A 165 18.98 6.96 0.71
N ILE A 166 18.06 7.37 -0.14
CA ILE A 166 18.34 7.97 -1.45
C ILE A 166 17.55 9.27 -1.62
N PRO A 167 17.94 10.15 -2.55
CA PRO A 167 17.12 11.31 -2.89
C PRO A 167 15.69 10.90 -3.27
N ALA A 168 14.70 11.68 -2.87
CA ALA A 168 13.28 11.31 -2.99
C ALA A 168 12.84 11.05 -4.45
N ASP A 169 13.44 11.78 -5.40
CA ASP A 169 13.22 11.68 -6.85
C ASP A 169 13.92 10.47 -7.50
N ARG A 170 14.90 9.87 -6.81
CA ARG A 170 15.63 8.69 -7.30
C ARG A 170 14.83 7.42 -7.07
N LYS A 171 15.08 6.42 -7.90
CA LYS A 171 14.45 5.10 -7.78
C LYS A 171 15.40 4.12 -7.09
N PHE A 172 14.84 3.19 -6.33
CA PHE A 172 15.55 2.02 -5.85
C PHE A 172 15.65 0.98 -6.97
N VAL A 173 16.74 0.22 -6.99
CA VAL A 173 16.89 -0.92 -7.90
C VAL A 173 16.67 -2.21 -7.11
N LEU A 174 15.70 -3.03 -7.52
CA LEU A 174 15.37 -4.26 -6.80
C LEU A 174 16.52 -5.28 -6.90
N PRO A 175 17.08 -5.76 -5.78
CA PRO A 175 18.31 -6.56 -5.81
C PRO A 175 18.10 -8.06 -6.06
N GLY A 176 16.86 -8.55 -6.02
CA GLY A 176 16.51 -9.98 -6.17
C GLY A 176 15.05 -10.21 -6.54
N GLY A 177 14.65 -11.48 -6.62
CA GLY A 177 13.28 -11.88 -6.96
C GLY A 177 12.94 -11.82 -8.47
N PRO A 178 11.73 -12.28 -8.85
CA PRO A 178 11.14 -12.08 -10.19
C PRO A 178 11.32 -10.68 -10.81
N ASN A 179 11.33 -9.61 -10.02
CA ASN A 179 11.50 -8.24 -10.50
C ASN A 179 12.92 -7.66 -10.31
N ARG A 180 13.94 -8.51 -10.14
CA ARG A 180 15.34 -8.07 -10.03
C ARG A 180 15.73 -7.10 -11.15
N GLY A 181 16.41 -6.00 -10.79
CA GLY A 181 16.90 -4.97 -11.71
C GLY A 181 15.86 -3.93 -12.10
N ARG A 182 14.60 -4.07 -11.66
CA ARG A 182 13.57 -3.06 -11.88
C ARG A 182 13.81 -1.85 -10.98
N GLU A 183 13.44 -0.68 -11.52
CA GLU A 183 13.52 0.58 -10.80
C GLU A 183 12.14 0.98 -10.24
N VAL A 184 12.06 1.20 -8.93
CA VAL A 184 10.82 1.53 -8.23
C VAL A 184 10.97 2.76 -7.35
N MET A 185 9.90 3.55 -7.21
CA MET A 185 9.87 4.66 -6.25
C MET A 185 9.73 4.16 -4.81
N ALA A 186 9.02 3.05 -4.62
CA ALA A 186 8.66 2.47 -3.33
C ALA A 186 8.44 0.94 -3.45
N PRO A 187 8.42 0.20 -2.33
CA PRO A 187 8.16 -1.24 -2.25
C PRO A 187 6.96 -1.76 -3.04
N HIS A 188 5.89 -0.97 -3.14
CA HIS A 188 4.62 -1.32 -3.78
C HIS A 188 4.31 -0.38 -4.96
N ASP A 189 5.33 0.01 -5.75
CA ASP A 189 5.20 0.76 -7.01
C ASP A 189 4.60 -0.12 -8.14
N TRP A 190 3.27 -0.31 -8.11
CA TRP A 190 2.56 -1.28 -8.95
C TRP A 190 2.52 -0.95 -10.42
N ASP A 191 2.63 0.32 -10.78
CA ASP A 191 2.62 0.74 -12.18
C ASP A 191 3.90 0.27 -12.90
N ARG A 192 4.96 -0.04 -12.13
CA ARG A 192 6.27 -0.44 -12.66
C ARG A 192 6.61 -1.92 -12.45
N LEU A 193 5.80 -2.65 -11.68
CA LEU A 193 6.04 -4.06 -11.37
C LEU A 193 5.03 -4.94 -12.11
N PRO A 194 5.45 -5.77 -13.07
CA PRO A 194 4.54 -6.60 -13.85
C PRO A 194 4.01 -7.83 -13.09
N ASP A 195 4.73 -8.33 -12.08
CA ASP A 195 4.31 -9.48 -11.29
C ASP A 195 3.78 -9.07 -9.89
N PRO A 196 2.48 -9.25 -9.62
CA PRO A 196 1.87 -8.90 -8.34
C PRO A 196 2.26 -9.79 -7.17
N ARG A 197 2.88 -10.95 -7.43
CA ARG A 197 3.24 -11.94 -6.40
C ARG A 197 4.32 -11.43 -5.45
N GLU A 198 5.14 -10.47 -5.86
CA GLU A 198 6.12 -9.83 -4.98
C GLU A 198 5.50 -8.80 -4.02
N TRP A 199 4.37 -8.18 -4.39
CA TRP A 199 3.77 -7.08 -3.63
C TRP A 199 3.32 -7.51 -2.23
N VAL A 200 2.69 -8.68 -2.16
CA VAL A 200 2.19 -9.26 -0.90
C VAL A 200 3.33 -9.73 0.01
N ASN A 201 4.51 -9.96 -0.58
CA ASN A 201 5.69 -10.47 0.11
C ASN A 201 6.66 -9.36 0.55
N CYS A 202 6.59 -8.17 -0.05
CA CYS A 202 7.49 -7.08 0.33
C CYS A 202 7.07 -6.50 1.69
N GLY A 203 7.90 -6.77 2.70
CA GLY A 203 7.70 -6.40 4.10
C GLY A 203 8.14 -4.99 4.44
N HIS A 204 8.18 -4.09 3.45
CA HIS A 204 8.79 -2.77 3.56
C HIS A 204 7.83 -1.63 3.29
N ALA A 205 8.25 -0.43 3.68
CA ALA A 205 7.65 0.84 3.31
C ALA A 205 8.76 1.86 3.05
N VAL A 206 8.41 3.00 2.47
CA VAL A 206 9.27 4.18 2.42
C VAL A 206 8.91 5.12 3.56
N ILE A 207 9.92 5.72 4.18
CA ILE A 207 9.78 6.91 5.03
C ILE A 207 10.47 8.07 4.33
N TYR A 208 9.78 9.20 4.24
CA TYR A 208 10.33 10.43 3.67
C TYR A 208 10.86 11.34 4.76
N THR A 209 11.97 12.05 4.49
CA THR A 209 12.57 12.98 5.44
C THR A 209 12.99 14.27 4.73
N PRO A 210 12.93 15.44 5.40
CA PRO A 210 13.28 16.72 4.78
C PRO A 210 14.78 16.82 4.46
N ALA A 211 15.64 16.29 5.35
CA ALA A 211 17.09 16.28 5.18
C ALA A 211 17.70 14.99 5.76
N ALA A 212 18.54 14.30 4.98
CA ALA A 212 19.36 13.18 5.46
C ALA A 212 20.72 13.70 5.96
N GLN A 213 21.21 13.16 7.08
CA GLN A 213 22.58 13.41 7.53
C GLN A 213 23.53 12.36 6.96
N TRP A 214 24.85 12.63 6.95
CA TRP A 214 25.87 11.72 6.43
C TRP A 214 25.83 10.30 7.03
N LYS A 215 25.39 10.20 8.29
CA LYS A 215 25.18 8.91 8.99
C LYS A 215 24.01 8.09 8.42
N ASP A 216 23.05 8.74 7.77
CA ASP A 216 21.87 8.12 7.17
C ASP A 216 22.15 7.62 5.75
N LEU A 217 23.22 8.11 5.12
CA LEU A 217 23.67 7.71 3.77
C LEU A 217 24.72 6.59 3.77
N ARG A 218 25.33 6.29 4.92
CA ARG A 218 26.45 5.33 5.05
C ARG A 218 26.04 3.95 5.61
N ARG A 219 24.77 3.56 5.47
CA ARG A 219 24.26 2.25 5.90
C ARG A 219 23.93 1.35 4.72
#